data_AF-A0A7J3P954-F1
#
_entry.id   AF-A0A7J3P954-F1
#
_cell.length_a   1.000
_cell.length_b   1.000
_cell.length_c   1.000
_cell.angle_alpha   90.00
_cell.angle_beta   90.00
_cell.angle_gamma   90.00
#
_symmetry.space_group_name_H-M   'P 1'
#
loop_
_entity.id
_entity.type
_entity.pdbx_description
1 polymer ?
#
loop_
_entity_poly.entity_id
_entity_poly.type
_entity_poly.pdbx_seq_one_letter_code
_entity_poly.pdbx_strand_id
1 'polypeptide(L)' 'MVKMVRERKVPMPEQPPEQRIRNFREVPLGYTPEQAMEEAERCLQCKDPPCVKGCPVSVKIPKFISLIRRGDFEGAIA' A
#
# COMPACT_ATOMS: atom_id res chain seq x y z
N MET A 1 21.53 11.39 -1.32
CA MET A 1 20.15 11.90 -1.16
C MET A 1 19.39 10.93 -0.28
N VAL A 2 19.25 11.22 1.02
CA VAL A 2 18.46 10.39 1.93
C VAL A 2 17.00 10.78 1.73
N LYS A 3 16.19 9.91 1.14
CA LYS A 3 14.74 10.08 1.12
C LYS A 3 14.28 10.04 2.58
N MET A 4 13.74 11.16 3.08
CA MET A 4 13.21 11.24 4.44
C MET A 4 12.04 10.26 4.56
N VAL A 5 12.21 9.19 5.33
CA VAL A 5 11.19 8.15 5.49
C VAL A 5 10.07 8.70 6.36
N ARG A 6 8.86 8.81 5.82
CA ARG A 6 7.66 9.03 6.63
C ARG A 6 7.43 7.79 7.50
N GLU A 7 7.66 7.92 8.80
CA GLU A 7 7.56 6.81 9.77
C GLU A 7 6.13 6.26 9.88
N ARG A 8 5.12 7.14 9.76
CA ARG A 8 3.70 6.76 9.87
C ARG A 8 3.14 6.32 8.52
N LYS A 9 2.36 5.25 8.55
CA LYS A 9 1.54 4.78 7.42
C LYS A 9 0.37 5.73 7.19
N VAL A 10 -0.11 5.83 5.95
CA VAL A 10 -1.42 6.41 5.67
C VAL A 10 -2.48 5.54 6.39
N PRO A 11 -3.33 6.11 7.26
CA PRO A 11 -4.32 5.33 8.00
C PRO A 11 -5.33 4.72 7.03
N MET A 12 -5.60 3.42 7.17
CA MET A 12 -6.64 2.75 6.40
C MET A 12 -8.02 3.11 6.98
N PRO A 13 -8.95 3.59 6.15
CA PRO A 13 -10.34 3.75 6.58
C PRO A 13 -10.91 2.42 7.05
N GLU A 14 -11.55 2.41 8.22
CA GLU A 14 -12.16 1.22 8.81
C GLU A 14 -13.59 1.51 9.28
N GLN A 15 -14.43 0.48 9.33
CA GLN A 15 -15.73 0.58 9.99
C GLN A 15 -15.57 0.91 11.49
N PRO A 16 -16.43 1.78 12.06
CA PRO A 16 -16.47 2.03 13.50
C PRO A 16 -16.74 0.75 14.31
N PRO A 17 -16.07 0.56 15.46
CA PRO A 17 -16.24 -0.61 16.32
C PRO A 17 -17.70 -0.94 16.65
N GLU A 18 -18.49 0.09 16.97
CA GLU A 18 -19.89 -0.04 17.41
C GLU A 18 -20.79 -0.58 16.28
N GLN A 19 -20.39 -0.36 15.03
CA GLN A 19 -21.10 -0.84 13.84
C GLN A 19 -20.62 -2.24 13.43
N ARG A 20 -19.29 -2.47 13.42
CA ARG A 20 -18.71 -3.73 12.91
C ARG A 20 -18.96 -4.94 13.80
N ILE A 21 -19.33 -4.74 15.08
CA ILE A 21 -19.79 -5.85 15.94
C ILE A 21 -21.19 -6.36 15.60
N ARG A 22 -21.93 -5.69 14.70
CA ARG A 22 -23.33 -5.98 14.38
C ARG A 22 -23.56 -6.50 12.95
N ASN A 23 -22.48 -6.70 12.17
CA ASN A 23 -22.60 -7.09 10.77
C ASN A 23 -21.37 -7.91 10.33
N PHE A 24 -21.47 -8.54 9.15
CA PHE A 24 -20.39 -9.34 8.53
C PHE A 24 -19.74 -8.63 7.32
N ARG A 25 -19.92 -7.32 7.18
CA ARG A 25 -19.29 -6.54 6.10
C ARG A 25 -17.82 -6.30 6.43
N GLU A 26 -17.02 -6.08 5.39
CA GLU A 26 -15.59 -5.88 5.49
C GLU A 26 -15.23 -4.68 6.38
N VAL A 27 -14.36 -4.88 7.36
CA VAL A 27 -13.92 -3.85 8.29
C VAL A 27 -12.95 -2.84 7.63
N PRO A 28 -11.84 -3.27 7.01
CA PRO A 28 -11.00 -2.36 6.23
C PRO A 28 -11.73 -1.95 4.96
N LEU A 29 -11.96 -0.65 4.78
CA LEU A 29 -12.71 -0.14 3.62
C LEU A 29 -11.81 0.11 2.40
N GLY A 30 -10.51 -0.17 2.53
CA GLY A 30 -9.51 0.09 1.50
C GLY A 30 -9.13 1.56 1.41
N TYR A 31 -8.07 1.84 0.64
CA TYR A 31 -7.63 3.20 0.35
C TYR A 31 -8.40 3.81 -0.82
N THR A 32 -8.59 5.12 -0.80
CA THR A 32 -8.89 5.87 -2.03
C THR A 32 -7.66 5.87 -2.96
N PRO A 33 -7.82 6.16 -4.26
CA PRO A 33 -6.68 6.30 -5.17
C PRO A 33 -5.60 7.25 -4.64
N GLU A 34 -5.99 8.38 -4.06
CA GLU A 34 -5.08 9.40 -3.53
C GLU A 34 -4.31 8.88 -2.31
N GLN A 35 -5.00 8.18 -1.39
CA GLN A 35 -4.37 7.57 -0.22
C GLN A 35 -3.39 6.45 -0.62
N ALA A 36 -3.76 5.64 -1.62
CA ALA A 36 -2.89 4.59 -2.13
C ALA A 36 -1.63 5.16 -2.79
N MET A 37 -1.77 6.25 -3.56
CA MET A 37 -0.66 6.99 -4.14
C MET A 37 0.24 7.59 -3.05
N GLU A 38 -0.34 8.21 -2.02
CA GLU A 38 0.40 8.77 -0.88
C GLU A 38 1.20 7.70 -0.12
N GLU A 39 0.59 6.54 0.16
CA GLU A 39 1.29 5.43 0.81
C GLU A 39 2.40 4.86 -0.09
N ALA A 40 2.17 4.79 -1.40
CA ALA A 40 3.17 4.34 -2.36
C ALA A 40 4.42 5.25 -2.41
N GLU A 41 4.31 6.53 -2.04
CA GLU A 41 5.46 7.44 -1.95
C GLU A 41 6.46 7.07 -0.87
N ARG A 42 5.99 6.37 0.19
CA ARG A 42 6.83 5.90 1.29
C ARG A 42 7.79 4.79 0.86
N CYS A 43 7.52 4.11 -0.25
CA CYS A 43 8.43 3.12 -0.80
C CYS A 43 9.76 3.76 -1.21
N LEU A 44 10.85 3.21 -0.67
CA LEU A 44 12.20 3.69 -0.91
C LEU A 44 12.80 3.25 -2.24
N GLN A 45 12.15 2.32 -2.95
CA GLN A 45 12.72 1.69 -4.15
C GLN A 45 14.11 1.11 -3.87
N CYS A 46 14.19 0.27 -2.82
CA CYS A 46 15.43 -0.36 -2.37
C CYS A 46 16.08 -1.16 -3.51
N LYS A 47 17.40 -0.98 -3.71
CA LYS A 47 18.18 -1.73 -4.71
C LYS A 47 18.19 -3.23 -4.43
N ASP A 48 18.36 -3.60 -3.16
CA ASP A 48 18.16 -4.97 -2.67
C ASP A 48 16.82 -5.00 -1.90
N PRO A 49 15.72 -5.53 -2.48
CA PRO A 49 14.40 -5.40 -1.89
C PRO A 49 14.07 -6.58 -0.94
N PRO A 50 14.19 -6.40 0.40
CA PRO A 50 13.87 -7.47 1.35
C PRO A 50 12.40 -7.89 1.29
N CYS A 51 11.50 -6.98 0.90
CA CYS A 51 10.09 -7.29 0.73
C CYS A 51 9.83 -8.37 -0.34
N VAL A 52 10.62 -8.39 -1.42
CA VAL A 52 10.50 -9.43 -2.47
C VAL A 52 11.01 -10.76 -1.95
N LYS A 53 12.15 -10.76 -1.23
CA LYS A 53 12.72 -11.97 -0.60
C LYS A 53 11.77 -12.59 0.44
N GLY A 54 11.02 -11.75 1.17
CA GLY A 54 10.04 -12.20 2.16
C GLY A 54 8.73 -12.69 1.57
N CYS A 55 8.47 -12.45 0.28
CA CYS A 55 7.25 -12.92 -0.38
C CYS A 55 7.44 -14.36 -0.88
N PRO A 56 6.62 -15.34 -0.44
CA PRO A 56 6.76 -16.74 -0.85
C PRO A 56 6.67 -16.98 -2.37
N VAL A 57 5.97 -16.09 -3.08
CA VAL A 57 5.78 -16.15 -4.54
C VAL A 57 6.58 -15.07 -5.28
N SER A 58 7.50 -14.39 -4.60
CA SER A 58 8.42 -13.41 -5.21
C SER A 58 7.73 -12.30 -6.01
N VAL A 59 6.62 -11.75 -5.49
CA VAL A 59 5.95 -10.60 -6.12
C VAL A 59 6.94 -9.46 -6.29
N LYS A 60 6.93 -8.81 -7.46
CA LYS A 60 7.76 -7.64 -7.78
C LYS A 60 7.24 -6.38 -7.08
N ILE A 61 7.26 -6.37 -5.75
CA ILE A 61 6.64 -5.34 -4.89
C ILE A 61 7.08 -3.91 -5.26
N PRO A 62 8.38 -3.61 -5.42
CA PRO A 62 8.79 -2.26 -5.80
C PRO A 62 8.24 -1.81 -7.16
N LYS A 63 8.05 -2.76 -8.11
CA LYS A 63 7.56 -2.46 -9.46
C LYS A 63 6.12 -1.96 -9.41
N PHE A 64 5.19 -2.74 -8.85
CA PHE A 64 3.78 -2.34 -8.84
C PHE A 64 3.55 -1.10 -7.96
N ILE A 65 4.28 -0.96 -6.84
CA ILE A 65 4.20 0.25 -6.01
C ILE A 65 4.66 1.49 -6.80
N SER A 66 5.69 1.37 -7.66
CA SER A 66 6.12 2.49 -8.51
C SER A 66 5.07 2.94 -9.52
N LEU A 67 4.20 2.01 -9.95
CA LEU A 67 3.11 2.26 -10.89
C LEU A 67 1.93 2.93 -10.16
N ILE A 68 1.54 2.39 -9.00
CA ILE A 68 0.56 3.03 -8.10
C ILE A 68 0.97 4.47 -7.78
N ARG A 69 2.25 4.71 -7.45
CA ARG A 69 2.77 6.06 -7.17
C ARG A 69 2.54 7.05 -8.32
N ARG A 70 2.50 6.56 -9.58
CA ARG A 70 2.25 7.37 -10.77
C ARG A 70 0.76 7.43 -11.16
N GLY A 71 -0.12 6.81 -10.38
CA GLY A 71 -1.54 6.67 -10.71
C GLY A 71 -1.83 5.62 -11.80
N ASP A 72 -0.84 4.82 -12.18
CA ASP A 72 -0.99 3.76 -13.19
C ASP A 72 -1.45 2.46 -12.52
N PHE A 73 -2.73 2.41 -12.18
CA PHE A 73 -3.34 1.26 -11.49
C PHE A 73 -3.51 0.05 -12.40
N GLU A 74 -3.86 0.27 -13.67
CA GLU A 74 -3.98 -0.80 -14.66
C GLU A 74 -2.62 -1.48 -14.89
N GLY A 75 -1.57 -0.68 -15.09
CA GLY A 75 -0.21 -1.20 -15.22
C GLY A 75 0.28 -1.91 -13.96
N ALA A 76 -0.22 -1.53 -12.77
CA ALA A 76 0.14 -2.18 -11.51
C ALA A 76 -0.44 -3.60 -11.36
N ILE A 77 -1.50 -3.94 -12.10
CA ILE A 77 -2.17 -5.25 -12.06
C ILE A 77 -1.65 -6.20 -13.15
N ALA A 78 -1.02 -5.66 -14.20
CA ALA A 78 -0.43 -6.41 -15.33
C ALA A 78 0.91 -7.10 -15.01
#